data_AF-A0A2K0YB67-F1
#
_entry.id   AF-A0A2K0YB67-F1
#
_cell.length_a   1.000
_cell.length_b   1.000
_cell.length_c   1.000
_cell.angle_alpha   90.00
_cell.angle_beta   90.00
_cell.angle_gamma   90.00
#
_symmetry.space_group_name_H-M   'P 1'
#
loop_
_entity.id
_entity.type
_entity.pdbx_description
1 polymer ?
#
loop_
_entity_poly.entity_id
_entity_poly.type
_entity_poly.pdbx_seq_one_letter_code
_entity_poly.pdbx_strand_id
1 'polypeptide(L)'
;MVPLNASGILEAKLMALEAVVAGSLPLASETSLGFAQAILRDRGGLFASALPSGDLDYGGIPALARVGYLAGGSEFDASAFARAVDRLRGRSKGGRGELGTDDLALLGIATGIAAAGDTDGLGAERSKWLLGIANENTEPDAWSNRARQLAADLLDGAGRLRADPQGSVDALATDLVLRQYWPNAFATVTPFAAERRQELMAALLSSVNPAQGELERGAIWLATLDLLVRRMSVELVPDYSSLVAMLEATQSAFRRWVWDVKPNRSGIGPARWLIDSEAHVQAFLWAVLEPRFGENLVDEQYLPGFGQKQPRFDFGIRGLKTIVEVKIARSAGDFSRIEEEVAGDLGLYFTDLRNWDRMIVYIYDDSNVPHAERYDTLRSALMQRDARIRDIVFVQRPGMIPPRNQRGPWSADGSVGRLTPSTSLE
;
A
#
# COMPACT_ATOMS: atom_id res chain seq x y z
N MET A 1 0.49 -37.94 3.84
CA MET A 1 -0.12 -36.62 3.58
C MET A 1 0.83 -35.57 4.12
N VAL A 2 1.53 -34.84 3.25
CA VAL A 2 2.29 -33.66 3.71
C VAL A 2 1.24 -32.59 4.04
N PRO A 3 1.24 -32.00 5.24
CA PRO A 3 0.34 -30.89 5.52
C PRO A 3 0.66 -29.78 4.52
N LEU A 4 -0.31 -29.41 3.69
CA LEU A 4 -0.18 -28.24 2.84
C LEU A 4 0.04 -27.03 3.75
N ASN A 5 1.21 -26.42 3.65
CA ASN A 5 1.44 -25.13 4.29
C ASN A 5 0.58 -24.06 3.58
N ALA A 6 0.42 -22.88 4.20
CA ALA A 6 -0.46 -21.83 3.67
C ALA A 6 -0.13 -21.45 2.21
N SER A 7 1.16 -21.47 1.85
CA SER A 7 1.64 -21.24 0.48
C SER A 7 1.07 -22.27 -0.50
N GLY A 8 1.13 -23.55 -0.16
CA GLY A 8 0.60 -24.62 -1.01
C GLY A 8 -0.93 -24.55 -1.19
N ILE A 9 -1.66 -24.12 -0.16
CA ILE A 9 -3.12 -23.90 -0.28
C ILE A 9 -3.42 -22.75 -1.25
N LEU A 10 -2.72 -21.63 -1.10
CA LEU A 10 -2.91 -20.47 -1.97
C LEU A 10 -2.53 -20.76 -3.42
N GLU A 11 -1.38 -21.40 -3.65
CA GLU A 11 -0.92 -21.79 -4.98
C GLU A 11 -1.92 -22.73 -5.67
N ALA A 12 -2.36 -23.79 -4.97
CA ALA A 12 -3.37 -24.70 -5.49
C ALA A 12 -4.69 -23.97 -5.82
N LYS A 13 -5.08 -23.00 -4.99
CA LYS A 13 -6.30 -22.21 -5.22
C LYS A 13 -6.19 -21.33 -6.46
N LEU A 14 -5.06 -20.62 -6.63
CA LEU A 14 -4.79 -19.77 -7.79
C LEU A 14 -4.78 -20.60 -9.08
N MET A 15 -4.06 -21.72 -9.10
CA MET A 15 -4.01 -22.63 -10.25
C MET A 15 -5.41 -23.16 -10.62
N ALA A 16 -6.21 -23.53 -9.62
CA ALA A 16 -7.55 -24.02 -9.87
C ALA A 16 -8.49 -22.94 -10.44
N LEU A 17 -8.39 -21.70 -9.97
CA LEU A 17 -9.17 -20.58 -10.51
C LEU A 17 -8.72 -20.18 -11.91
N GLU A 18 -7.41 -20.18 -12.18
CA GLU A 18 -6.88 -19.98 -13.53
C GLU A 18 -7.41 -21.03 -14.51
N ALA A 19 -7.47 -22.30 -14.10
CA ALA A 19 -8.05 -23.37 -14.90
C ALA A 19 -9.55 -23.17 -15.15
N VAL A 20 -10.31 -22.72 -14.14
CA VAL A 20 -11.74 -22.36 -14.30
C VAL A 20 -11.90 -21.23 -15.31
N VAL A 21 -11.13 -20.16 -15.20
CA VAL A 21 -11.16 -19.02 -16.12
C VAL A 21 -10.84 -19.49 -17.53
N ALA A 22 -9.69 -20.13 -17.74
CA ALA A 22 -9.24 -20.61 -19.04
C ALA A 22 -10.23 -21.59 -19.68
N GLY A 23 -10.78 -22.52 -18.89
CA GLY A 23 -11.77 -23.49 -19.33
C GLY A 23 -13.15 -22.91 -19.62
N SER A 24 -13.43 -21.69 -19.17
CA SER A 24 -14.71 -20.98 -19.40
C SER A 24 -14.65 -20.02 -20.59
N LEU A 25 -13.46 -19.60 -21.03
CA LEU A 25 -13.30 -18.67 -22.17
C LEU A 25 -14.02 -19.12 -23.46
N PRO A 26 -13.99 -20.40 -23.88
CA PRO A 26 -14.63 -20.82 -25.12
C PRO A 26 -16.17 -20.77 -25.08
N LEU A 27 -16.76 -20.72 -23.88
CA LEU A 27 -18.21 -20.73 -23.64
C LEU A 27 -18.74 -19.33 -23.33
N ALA A 28 -17.85 -18.36 -23.15
CA ALA A 28 -18.17 -17.05 -22.63
C ALA A 28 -18.84 -16.15 -23.67
N SER A 29 -19.81 -15.36 -23.23
CA SER A 29 -20.35 -14.27 -24.03
C SER A 29 -19.29 -13.17 -24.23
N GLU A 30 -19.48 -12.31 -25.22
CA GLU A 30 -18.59 -11.15 -25.38
C GLU A 30 -18.63 -10.21 -24.17
N THR A 31 -19.78 -10.06 -23.50
CA THR A 31 -19.90 -9.31 -22.23
C THR A 31 -18.93 -9.88 -21.20
N SER A 32 -19.02 -11.19 -20.97
CA SER A 32 -18.23 -11.93 -19.98
C SER A 32 -16.74 -11.82 -20.29
N LEU A 33 -16.36 -11.96 -21.55
CA LEU A 33 -14.98 -11.79 -22.02
C LEU A 33 -14.48 -10.38 -21.78
N GLY A 34 -15.25 -9.36 -22.16
CA GLY A 34 -14.87 -7.95 -21.97
C GLY A 34 -14.70 -7.58 -20.50
N PHE A 35 -15.63 -8.03 -19.65
CA PHE A 35 -15.53 -7.82 -18.20
C PHE A 35 -14.29 -8.50 -17.62
N ALA A 36 -14.07 -9.79 -17.93
CA ALA A 36 -12.91 -10.53 -17.46
C ALA A 36 -11.58 -9.90 -17.93
N GLN A 37 -11.50 -9.47 -19.19
CA GLN A 37 -10.33 -8.75 -19.73
C GLN A 37 -10.08 -7.43 -18.98
N ALA A 38 -11.15 -6.70 -18.63
CA ALA A 38 -11.03 -5.44 -17.91
C ALA A 38 -10.50 -5.59 -16.48
N ILE A 39 -10.82 -6.70 -15.80
CA ILE A 39 -10.44 -6.94 -14.40
C ILE A 39 -9.24 -7.90 -14.21
N LEU A 40 -8.74 -8.50 -15.29
CA LEU A 40 -7.55 -9.36 -15.30
C LEU A 40 -6.48 -8.83 -16.26
N ARG A 41 -6.31 -7.50 -16.32
CA ARG A 41 -5.37 -6.83 -17.25
C ARG A 41 -3.93 -7.33 -17.13
N ASP A 42 -3.48 -7.60 -15.91
CA ASP A 42 -2.13 -8.09 -15.61
C ASP A 42 -1.93 -9.55 -16.05
N ARG A 43 -3.01 -10.25 -16.42
CA ARG A 43 -3.02 -11.63 -16.92
C ARG A 43 -3.46 -11.72 -18.38
N GLY A 44 -3.08 -10.73 -19.20
CA GLY A 44 -3.45 -10.66 -20.62
C GLY A 44 -3.13 -11.93 -21.43
N GLY A 45 -2.11 -12.70 -21.04
CA GLY A 45 -1.79 -14.00 -21.64
C GLY A 45 -2.91 -15.04 -21.60
N LEU A 46 -3.82 -14.96 -20.62
CA LEU A 46 -5.01 -15.83 -20.56
C LEU A 46 -5.97 -15.60 -21.72
N PHE A 47 -5.98 -14.39 -22.29
CA PHE A 47 -6.91 -13.98 -23.33
C PHE A 47 -6.28 -13.94 -24.73
N ALA A 48 -5.05 -14.46 -24.89
CA ALA A 48 -4.34 -14.43 -26.18
C ALA A 48 -5.09 -15.17 -27.29
N SER A 49 -5.93 -16.16 -26.94
CA SER A 49 -6.79 -16.91 -27.87
C SER A 49 -8.21 -16.34 -28.01
N ALA A 50 -8.55 -15.27 -27.27
CA ALA A 50 -9.86 -14.68 -27.35
C ALA A 50 -10.05 -14.02 -28.72
N LEU A 51 -11.20 -14.27 -29.36
CA LEU A 51 -11.55 -13.61 -30.62
C LEU A 51 -11.52 -12.09 -30.45
N PRO A 52 -11.11 -11.32 -31.47
CA PRO A 52 -11.25 -9.86 -31.45
C PRO A 52 -12.71 -9.46 -31.22
N SER A 53 -12.94 -8.27 -30.69
CA SER A 53 -14.30 -7.76 -30.52
C SER A 53 -15.05 -7.80 -31.84
N GLY A 54 -16.29 -8.31 -31.85
CA GLY A 54 -17.14 -8.28 -33.03
C GLY A 54 -17.36 -6.87 -33.57
N ASP A 55 -17.69 -6.78 -34.86
CA ASP A 55 -18.02 -5.51 -35.52
C ASP A 55 -19.23 -4.86 -34.83
N LEU A 56 -19.06 -3.64 -34.31
CA LEU A 56 -20.12 -2.86 -33.66
C LEU A 56 -21.29 -2.55 -34.60
N ASP A 57 -21.08 -2.56 -35.93
CA ASP A 57 -22.12 -2.30 -36.91
C ASP A 57 -23.16 -3.42 -36.99
N TYR A 58 -22.80 -4.64 -36.62
CA TYR A 58 -23.69 -5.80 -36.58
C TYR A 58 -23.79 -6.47 -35.20
N GLY A 59 -23.03 -5.98 -34.22
CA GLY A 59 -22.96 -6.50 -32.85
C GLY A 59 -24.24 -6.29 -32.03
N GLY A 60 -24.51 -7.25 -31.13
CA GLY A 60 -25.55 -7.16 -30.10
C GLY A 60 -25.08 -6.43 -28.84
N ILE A 61 -25.88 -6.51 -27.77
CA ILE A 61 -25.52 -6.01 -26.44
C ILE A 61 -24.15 -6.53 -25.97
N PRO A 62 -23.80 -7.82 -26.16
CA PRO A 62 -22.50 -8.33 -25.70
C PRO A 62 -21.29 -7.69 -26.36
N ALA A 63 -21.33 -7.47 -27.68
CA ALA A 63 -20.27 -6.79 -28.43
C ALA A 63 -20.07 -5.36 -27.93
N LEU A 64 -21.20 -4.65 -27.74
CA LEU A 64 -21.18 -3.27 -27.28
C LEU A 64 -20.61 -3.16 -25.86
N ALA A 65 -21.05 -4.02 -24.94
CA ALA A 65 -20.53 -4.06 -23.58
C ALA A 65 -19.02 -4.35 -23.55
N ARG A 66 -18.56 -5.31 -24.36
CA ARG A 66 -17.14 -5.64 -24.49
C ARG A 66 -16.30 -4.45 -24.94
N VAL A 67 -16.72 -3.75 -26.01
CA VAL A 67 -16.01 -2.56 -26.47
C VAL A 67 -16.01 -1.48 -25.39
N GLY A 68 -17.11 -1.31 -24.66
CA GLY A 68 -17.20 -0.36 -23.54
C GLY A 68 -16.21 -0.65 -22.41
N TYR A 69 -16.00 -1.92 -22.06
CA TYR A 69 -14.95 -2.32 -21.10
C TYR A 69 -13.53 -2.02 -21.57
N LEU A 70 -13.30 -2.07 -22.89
CA LEU A 70 -12.01 -1.82 -23.53
C LEU A 70 -11.79 -0.34 -23.89
N ALA A 71 -12.71 0.55 -23.52
CA ALA A 71 -12.70 1.95 -23.92
C ALA A 71 -11.49 2.78 -23.43
N GLY A 72 -10.73 2.26 -22.45
CA GLY A 72 -9.46 2.86 -22.00
C GLY A 72 -8.25 2.52 -22.87
N GLY A 73 -8.40 1.70 -23.92
CA GLY A 73 -7.33 1.30 -24.83
C GLY A 73 -7.15 2.25 -26.02
N SER A 74 -6.01 2.15 -26.71
CA SER A 74 -5.64 3.01 -27.86
C SER A 74 -6.53 2.84 -29.11
N GLU A 75 -7.32 1.77 -29.18
CA GLU A 75 -8.17 1.42 -30.34
C GLU A 75 -9.65 1.77 -30.14
N PHE A 76 -10.01 2.49 -29.07
CA PHE A 76 -11.41 2.83 -28.81
C PHE A 76 -11.92 3.94 -29.74
N ASP A 77 -12.82 3.58 -30.68
CA ASP A 77 -13.57 4.54 -31.49
C ASP A 77 -14.84 5.00 -30.76
N ALA A 78 -14.73 6.13 -30.05
CA ALA A 78 -15.84 6.76 -29.34
C ALA A 78 -17.04 7.10 -30.24
N SER A 79 -16.80 7.43 -31.51
CA SER A 79 -17.87 7.80 -32.44
C SER A 79 -18.64 6.57 -32.93
N ALA A 80 -17.93 5.47 -33.24
CA ALA A 80 -18.58 4.19 -33.57
C ALA A 80 -19.36 3.63 -32.38
N PHE A 81 -18.79 3.71 -31.18
CA PHE A 81 -19.46 3.29 -29.95
C PHE A 81 -20.75 4.09 -29.71
N ALA A 82 -20.69 5.42 -29.81
CA ALA A 82 -21.86 6.30 -29.65
C ALA A 82 -23.00 5.96 -30.63
N ARG A 83 -22.66 5.74 -31.91
CA ARG A 83 -23.63 5.30 -32.93
C ARG A 83 -24.26 3.95 -32.58
N ALA A 84 -23.47 3.00 -32.08
CA ALA A 84 -23.97 1.69 -31.68
C ALA A 84 -24.94 1.78 -30.48
N VAL A 85 -24.65 2.64 -29.49
CA VAL A 85 -25.57 2.96 -28.39
C VAL A 85 -26.89 3.53 -28.91
N ASP A 86 -26.85 4.48 -29.85
CA ASP A 86 -28.08 5.07 -30.40
C ASP A 86 -28.90 4.08 -31.23
N ARG A 87 -28.24 3.18 -31.97
CA ARG A 87 -28.93 2.07 -32.63
C ARG A 87 -29.66 1.18 -31.63
N LEU A 88 -29.04 0.89 -30.48
CA LEU A 88 -29.66 0.10 -29.42
C LEU A 88 -30.83 0.85 -28.76
N ARG A 89 -30.70 2.16 -28.51
CA ARG A 89 -31.78 3.04 -28.02
C ARG A 89 -33.01 3.04 -28.93
N GLY A 90 -32.81 2.97 -30.24
CA GLY A 90 -33.86 2.96 -31.25
C GLY A 90 -34.63 1.64 -31.37
N ARG A 91 -34.18 0.55 -30.73
CA ARG A 91 -34.89 -0.74 -30.76
C ARG A 91 -36.16 -0.69 -29.90
N SER A 92 -37.18 -1.45 -30.30
CA SER A 92 -38.44 -1.57 -29.53
C SER A 92 -38.22 -2.20 -28.15
N LYS A 93 -39.25 -2.19 -27.28
CA LYS A 93 -39.20 -2.61 -25.86
C LYS A 93 -38.44 -3.93 -25.58
N GLY A 94 -38.32 -4.86 -26.54
CA GLY A 94 -37.58 -6.11 -26.38
C GLY A 94 -36.08 -5.96 -26.06
N GLY A 95 -35.40 -4.94 -26.60
CA GLY A 95 -33.98 -4.70 -26.32
C GLY A 95 -33.70 -4.17 -24.90
N ARG A 96 -34.71 -3.57 -24.24
CA ARG A 96 -34.60 -3.13 -22.84
C ARG A 96 -34.68 -4.29 -21.86
N GLY A 97 -35.45 -5.33 -22.19
CA GLY A 97 -35.63 -6.49 -21.31
C GLY A 97 -34.34 -7.29 -21.12
N GLU A 98 -33.62 -7.55 -22.22
CA GLU A 98 -32.35 -8.31 -22.19
C GLU A 98 -31.25 -7.55 -21.43
N LEU A 99 -31.11 -6.25 -21.69
CA LEU A 99 -30.14 -5.41 -20.97
C LEU A 99 -30.53 -5.17 -19.51
N GLY A 100 -31.83 -5.17 -19.21
CA GLY A 100 -32.37 -4.97 -17.86
C GLY A 100 -31.99 -6.08 -16.89
N THR A 101 -31.67 -7.29 -17.37
CA THR A 101 -31.27 -8.44 -16.54
C THR A 101 -29.76 -8.70 -16.52
N ASP A 102 -28.97 -7.99 -17.32
CA ASP A 102 -27.51 -8.20 -17.43
C ASP A 102 -26.74 -7.01 -16.83
N ASP A 103 -26.44 -7.12 -15.53
CA ASP A 103 -25.69 -6.11 -14.76
C ASP A 103 -24.30 -5.81 -15.34
N LEU A 104 -23.65 -6.82 -15.95
CA LEU A 104 -22.31 -6.67 -16.50
C LEU A 104 -22.35 -6.02 -17.88
N ALA A 105 -23.37 -6.30 -18.69
CA ALA A 105 -23.57 -5.55 -19.93
C ALA A 105 -23.87 -4.07 -19.64
N LEU A 106 -24.70 -3.80 -18.62
CA LEU A 106 -24.97 -2.43 -18.16
C LEU A 106 -23.68 -1.70 -17.77
N LEU A 107 -22.82 -2.33 -16.96
CA LEU A 107 -21.55 -1.73 -16.55
C LEU A 107 -20.60 -1.51 -17.74
N GLY A 108 -20.51 -2.46 -18.67
CA GLY A 108 -19.68 -2.31 -19.86
C GLY A 108 -20.11 -1.12 -20.71
N ILE A 109 -21.41 -1.02 -20.99
CA ILE A 109 -21.97 0.11 -21.77
C ILE A 109 -21.80 1.43 -21.02
N ALA A 110 -22.06 1.48 -19.70
CA ALA A 110 -21.88 2.68 -18.90
C ALA A 110 -20.42 3.16 -18.90
N THR A 111 -19.47 2.23 -18.80
CA THR A 111 -18.04 2.51 -18.89
C THR A 111 -17.68 3.13 -20.24
N GLY A 112 -18.21 2.56 -21.34
CA GLY A 112 -18.00 3.10 -22.68
C GLY A 112 -18.63 4.48 -22.89
N ILE A 113 -19.83 4.74 -22.36
CA ILE A 113 -20.46 6.07 -22.41
C ILE A 113 -19.62 7.09 -21.65
N ALA A 114 -19.17 6.75 -20.43
CA ALA A 114 -18.34 7.63 -19.62
C ALA A 114 -16.99 7.94 -20.31
N ALA A 115 -16.41 6.97 -21.02
CA ALA A 115 -15.16 7.14 -21.76
C ALA A 115 -15.34 7.91 -23.08
N ALA A 116 -16.44 7.70 -23.80
CA ALA A 116 -16.72 8.39 -25.07
C ALA A 116 -16.95 9.90 -24.88
N GLY A 117 -17.39 10.33 -23.69
CA GLY A 117 -17.72 11.73 -23.42
C GLY A 117 -18.91 12.22 -24.25
N ASP A 118 -19.01 13.55 -24.38
CA ASP A 118 -20.08 14.20 -25.14
C ASP A 118 -19.59 14.70 -26.50
N THR A 119 -19.23 13.77 -27.39
CA THR A 119 -18.64 14.09 -28.70
C THR A 119 -19.61 14.73 -29.69
N ASP A 120 -20.91 14.54 -29.50
CA ASP A 120 -21.97 14.98 -30.43
C ASP A 120 -23.18 15.65 -29.75
N GLY A 121 -23.07 15.99 -28.46
CA GLY A 121 -24.12 16.68 -27.70
C GLY A 121 -25.26 15.78 -27.21
N LEU A 122 -25.21 14.46 -27.47
CA LEU A 122 -26.22 13.49 -27.06
C LEU A 122 -25.82 12.66 -25.84
N GLY A 123 -24.65 12.91 -25.23
CA GLY A 123 -24.14 12.16 -24.09
C GLY A 123 -25.12 12.12 -22.92
N ALA A 124 -25.71 13.26 -22.56
CA ALA A 124 -26.69 13.34 -21.47
C ALA A 124 -27.94 12.49 -21.73
N GLU A 125 -28.40 12.38 -22.98
CA GLU A 125 -29.56 11.54 -23.31
C GLU A 125 -29.24 10.05 -23.24
N ARG A 126 -28.05 9.65 -23.69
CA ARG A 126 -27.57 8.26 -23.60
C ARG A 126 -27.44 7.84 -22.14
N SER A 127 -26.85 8.69 -21.30
CA SER A 127 -26.75 8.46 -19.86
C SER A 127 -28.12 8.35 -19.21
N LYS A 128 -29.04 9.28 -19.50
CA LYS A 128 -30.40 9.23 -18.96
C LYS A 128 -31.16 7.97 -19.37
N TRP A 129 -30.98 7.50 -20.61
CA TRP A 129 -31.60 6.28 -21.10
C TRP A 129 -31.08 5.05 -20.35
N LEU A 130 -29.76 4.87 -20.26
CA LEU A 130 -29.17 3.70 -19.60
C LEU A 130 -29.43 3.72 -18.09
N LEU A 131 -29.42 4.90 -17.47
CA LEU A 131 -29.77 5.10 -16.06
C LEU A 131 -31.20 4.66 -15.77
N GLY A 132 -32.14 4.91 -16.68
CA GLY A 132 -33.51 4.41 -16.58
C GLY A 132 -33.56 2.89 -16.43
N ILE A 133 -32.78 2.17 -17.26
CA ILE A 133 -32.69 0.70 -17.22
C ILE A 133 -31.97 0.23 -15.95
N ALA A 134 -30.87 0.89 -15.57
CA ALA A 134 -30.12 0.53 -14.38
C ALA A 134 -30.97 0.62 -13.09
N ASN A 135 -31.89 1.59 -13.03
CA ASN A 135 -32.79 1.79 -11.89
C ASN A 135 -33.96 0.79 -11.82
N GLU A 136 -34.26 0.05 -12.89
CA GLU A 136 -35.31 -1.00 -12.92
C GLU A 136 -34.83 -2.33 -12.27
N ASN A 137 -34.00 -2.24 -11.23
CA ASN A 137 -33.30 -3.37 -10.62
C ASN A 137 -34.27 -4.46 -10.12
N THR A 138 -34.28 -5.60 -10.80
CA THR A 138 -35.16 -6.74 -10.47
C THR A 138 -34.57 -7.67 -9.42
N GLU A 139 -33.25 -7.64 -9.19
CA GLU A 139 -32.55 -8.57 -8.29
C GLU A 139 -31.52 -7.82 -7.41
N PRO A 140 -31.96 -7.02 -6.43
CA PRO A 140 -31.07 -6.19 -5.61
C PRO A 140 -30.08 -6.98 -4.74
N ASP A 141 -30.33 -8.28 -4.52
CA ASP A 141 -29.46 -9.15 -3.72
C ASP A 141 -28.52 -10.01 -4.58
N ALA A 142 -28.56 -9.86 -5.91
CA ALA A 142 -27.63 -10.55 -6.80
C ALA A 142 -26.19 -10.12 -6.56
N TRP A 143 -25.24 -11.05 -6.68
CA TRP A 143 -23.81 -10.75 -6.52
C TRP A 143 -23.31 -9.67 -7.50
N SER A 144 -23.93 -9.60 -8.68
CA SER A 144 -23.61 -8.66 -9.75
C SER A 144 -24.26 -7.29 -9.57
N ASN A 145 -25.19 -7.12 -8.61
CA ASN A 145 -25.89 -5.85 -8.39
C ASN A 145 -24.92 -4.69 -8.11
N ARG A 146 -23.74 -5.00 -7.53
CA ARG A 146 -22.72 -3.98 -7.31
C ARG A 146 -22.18 -3.38 -8.63
N ALA A 147 -22.09 -4.18 -9.69
CA ALA A 147 -21.74 -3.71 -11.04
C ALA A 147 -22.83 -2.79 -11.60
N ARG A 148 -24.11 -3.10 -11.38
CA ARG A 148 -25.24 -2.22 -11.74
C ARG A 148 -25.20 -0.90 -10.98
N GLN A 149 -24.93 -0.91 -9.67
CA GLN A 149 -24.79 0.31 -8.88
C GLN A 149 -23.65 1.19 -9.40
N LEU A 150 -22.52 0.58 -9.74
CA LEU A 150 -21.40 1.27 -10.39
C LEU A 150 -21.80 1.83 -11.76
N ALA A 151 -22.51 1.06 -12.58
CA ALA A 151 -23.01 1.52 -13.87
C ALA A 151 -23.87 2.78 -13.71
N ALA A 152 -24.80 2.81 -12.76
CA ALA A 152 -25.64 3.97 -12.49
C ALA A 152 -24.82 5.17 -11.97
N ASP A 153 -23.88 4.94 -11.04
CA ASP A 153 -23.03 6.01 -10.49
C ASP A 153 -22.07 6.61 -11.53
N LEU A 154 -21.60 5.83 -12.52
CA LEU A 154 -20.83 6.36 -13.63
C LEU A 154 -21.63 7.34 -14.52
N LEU A 155 -22.96 7.22 -14.52
CA LEU A 155 -23.83 8.02 -15.37
C LEU A 155 -24.34 9.30 -14.69
N ASP A 156 -24.55 9.28 -13.37
CA ASP A 156 -25.16 10.42 -12.64
C ASP A 156 -24.42 10.87 -11.36
N GLY A 157 -23.42 10.11 -10.89
CA GLY A 157 -22.65 10.44 -9.69
C GLY A 157 -23.44 10.48 -8.38
N ALA A 158 -24.59 9.80 -8.26
CA ALA A 158 -25.45 9.91 -7.06
C ALA A 158 -24.83 9.29 -5.79
N GLY A 159 -23.78 8.47 -5.92
CA GLY A 159 -23.04 7.91 -4.79
C GLY A 159 -23.70 6.68 -4.15
N ARG A 160 -24.32 5.82 -4.96
CA ARG A 160 -24.88 4.51 -4.57
C ARG A 160 -23.84 3.58 -3.96
N LEU A 161 -22.58 3.76 -4.32
CA LEU A 161 -21.47 2.92 -3.85
C LEU A 161 -21.04 3.19 -2.39
N ARG A 162 -21.60 4.21 -1.72
CA ARG A 162 -21.22 4.59 -0.34
C ARG A 162 -21.55 3.52 0.71
N ALA A 163 -22.62 2.76 0.51
CA ALA A 163 -22.96 1.65 1.38
C ALA A 163 -22.08 0.45 1.05
N ASP A 164 -21.53 -0.19 2.09
CA ASP A 164 -20.79 -1.43 1.90
C ASP A 164 -21.73 -2.53 1.39
N PRO A 165 -21.28 -3.36 0.44
CA PRO A 165 -22.04 -4.52 0.01
C PRO A 165 -22.28 -5.45 1.21
N GLN A 166 -23.56 -5.66 1.53
CA GLN A 166 -23.97 -6.77 2.37
C GLN A 166 -24.11 -8.00 1.46
N GLY A 167 -23.76 -9.19 1.96
CA GLY A 167 -24.04 -10.42 1.23
C GLY A 167 -22.90 -11.43 1.17
N SER A 168 -22.91 -12.21 0.09
CA SER A 168 -22.05 -13.37 -0.15
C SER A 168 -20.58 -13.00 -0.43
N VAL A 169 -19.72 -14.02 -0.42
CA VAL A 169 -18.32 -13.91 -0.85
C VAL A 169 -18.22 -13.27 -2.23
N ASP A 170 -19.12 -13.64 -3.15
CA ASP A 170 -19.16 -13.08 -4.52
C ASP A 170 -19.44 -11.57 -4.53
N ALA A 171 -20.38 -11.09 -3.71
CA ALA A 171 -20.71 -9.67 -3.65
C ALA A 171 -19.53 -8.83 -3.11
N LEU A 172 -18.84 -9.35 -2.08
CA LEU A 172 -17.66 -8.71 -1.50
C LEU A 172 -16.47 -8.72 -2.45
N ALA A 173 -16.22 -9.84 -3.12
CA ALA A 173 -15.17 -9.99 -4.12
C ALA A 173 -15.41 -9.05 -5.31
N THR A 174 -16.65 -8.98 -5.78
CA THR A 174 -17.07 -8.07 -6.85
C THR A 174 -16.78 -6.61 -6.47
N ASP A 175 -17.21 -6.16 -5.28
CA ASP A 175 -16.95 -4.80 -4.83
C ASP A 175 -15.45 -4.47 -4.72
N LEU A 176 -14.63 -5.40 -4.21
CA LEU A 176 -13.18 -5.19 -4.11
C LEU A 176 -12.53 -5.02 -5.49
N VAL A 177 -12.92 -5.86 -6.45
CA VAL A 177 -12.45 -5.79 -7.84
C VAL A 177 -12.88 -4.48 -8.49
N LEU A 178 -14.15 -4.11 -8.37
CA LEU A 178 -14.68 -2.87 -8.97
C LEU A 178 -13.98 -1.61 -8.41
N ARG A 179 -13.69 -1.58 -7.10
CA ARG A 179 -12.91 -0.49 -6.48
C ARG A 179 -11.52 -0.32 -7.10
N GLN A 180 -10.86 -1.42 -7.42
CA GLN A 180 -9.52 -1.39 -8.01
C GLN A 180 -9.55 -0.83 -9.44
N TYR A 181 -10.52 -1.24 -10.24
CA TYR A 181 -10.52 -0.95 -11.69
C TYR A 181 -11.33 0.30 -12.07
N TRP A 182 -12.19 0.80 -11.18
CA TRP A 182 -12.91 2.08 -11.34
C TRP A 182 -12.68 3.02 -10.14
N PRO A 183 -11.42 3.36 -9.78
CA PRO A 183 -11.10 4.02 -8.52
C PRO A 183 -11.78 5.38 -8.34
N ASN A 184 -12.02 6.11 -9.43
CA ASN A 184 -12.68 7.43 -9.40
C ASN A 184 -14.12 7.34 -8.86
N ALA A 185 -14.88 6.30 -9.20
CA ALA A 185 -16.24 6.11 -8.70
C ALA A 185 -16.28 5.79 -7.20
N PHE A 186 -15.18 5.27 -6.65
CA PHE A 186 -15.04 4.91 -5.24
C PHE A 186 -14.21 5.90 -4.42
N ALA A 187 -13.82 7.05 -4.98
CA ALA A 187 -12.91 8.00 -4.35
C ALA A 187 -13.39 8.50 -2.96
N THR A 188 -14.70 8.56 -2.74
CA THR A 188 -15.31 8.97 -1.46
C THR A 188 -15.81 7.81 -0.61
N VAL A 189 -15.60 6.56 -1.03
CA VAL A 189 -16.09 5.37 -0.33
C VAL A 189 -15.01 4.86 0.61
N THR A 190 -15.38 4.58 1.85
CA THR A 190 -14.45 4.04 2.86
C THR A 190 -13.81 2.73 2.36
N PRO A 191 -12.48 2.59 2.42
CA PRO A 191 -11.82 1.33 2.07
C PRO A 191 -12.22 0.18 3.00
N PHE A 192 -12.13 -1.07 2.52
CA PHE A 192 -12.36 -2.23 3.38
C PHE A 192 -11.42 -2.23 4.59
N ALA A 193 -11.94 -2.53 5.77
CA ALA A 193 -11.14 -2.77 6.97
C ALA A 193 -10.24 -4.00 6.80
N ALA A 194 -9.17 -4.10 7.60
CA ALA A 194 -8.21 -5.20 7.50
C ALA A 194 -8.87 -6.54 7.84
N GLU A 195 -9.71 -6.56 8.87
CA GLU A 195 -10.46 -7.71 9.35
C GLU A 195 -11.38 -8.24 8.23
N ARG A 196 -12.06 -7.34 7.53
CA ARG A 196 -12.95 -7.72 6.42
C ARG A 196 -12.20 -8.32 5.25
N ARG A 197 -10.98 -7.84 4.96
CA ARG A 197 -10.09 -8.43 3.94
C ARG A 197 -9.61 -9.82 4.35
N GLN A 198 -9.29 -10.03 5.63
CA GLN A 198 -8.90 -11.33 6.16
C GLN A 198 -10.04 -12.35 6.10
N GLU A 199 -11.26 -11.93 6.48
CA GLU A 199 -12.47 -12.74 6.35
C GLU A 199 -12.72 -13.15 4.89
N LEU A 200 -12.61 -12.20 3.96
CA LEU A 200 -12.80 -12.47 2.53
C LEU A 200 -11.73 -13.44 1.99
N MET A 201 -10.45 -13.26 2.37
CA MET A 201 -9.37 -14.17 2.00
C MET A 201 -9.67 -15.59 2.51
N ALA A 202 -10.00 -15.73 3.80
CA ALA A 202 -10.33 -17.02 4.39
C ALA A 202 -11.55 -17.67 3.72
N ALA A 203 -12.58 -16.88 3.41
CA ALA A 203 -13.76 -17.36 2.73
C ALA A 203 -13.45 -17.83 1.30
N LEU A 204 -12.66 -17.08 0.53
CA LEU A 204 -12.24 -17.48 -0.82
C LEU A 204 -11.44 -18.79 -0.80
N LEU A 205 -10.44 -18.90 0.08
CA LEU A 205 -9.57 -20.08 0.19
C LEU A 205 -10.36 -21.35 0.59
N SER A 206 -11.37 -21.22 1.44
CA SER A 206 -12.16 -22.35 1.96
C SER A 206 -13.39 -22.71 1.13
N SER A 207 -13.93 -21.78 0.34
CA SER A 207 -15.12 -22.01 -0.48
C SER A 207 -14.85 -22.89 -1.69
N VAL A 208 -15.87 -23.61 -2.18
CA VAL A 208 -15.80 -24.32 -3.47
C VAL A 208 -15.60 -23.29 -4.59
N ASN A 209 -14.72 -23.59 -5.55
CA ASN A 209 -14.48 -22.70 -6.69
C ASN A 209 -15.74 -22.56 -7.56
N PRO A 210 -15.90 -21.43 -8.28
CA PRO A 210 -16.88 -21.30 -9.34
C PRO A 210 -16.79 -22.45 -10.34
N ALA A 211 -17.95 -22.85 -10.88
CA ALA A 211 -18.00 -23.95 -11.82
C ALA A 211 -17.39 -23.57 -13.18
N GLN A 212 -16.94 -24.56 -13.94
CA GLN A 212 -16.55 -24.32 -15.32
C GLN A 212 -17.77 -23.81 -16.11
N GLY A 213 -17.59 -22.71 -16.84
CA GLY A 213 -18.66 -21.95 -17.50
C GLY A 213 -19.01 -20.65 -16.76
N GLU A 214 -18.66 -20.50 -15.48
CA GLU A 214 -18.89 -19.27 -14.71
C GLU A 214 -17.68 -18.33 -14.81
N LEU A 215 -17.39 -17.85 -16.03
CA LEU A 215 -16.20 -17.03 -16.31
C LEU A 215 -16.10 -15.82 -15.37
N GLU A 216 -17.20 -15.11 -15.14
CA GLU A 216 -17.21 -13.84 -14.43
C GLU A 216 -16.90 -14.03 -12.95
N ARG A 217 -17.51 -15.03 -12.31
CA ARG A 217 -17.21 -15.40 -10.92
C ARG A 217 -15.78 -15.89 -10.78
N GLY A 218 -15.32 -16.76 -11.68
CA GLY A 218 -13.94 -17.24 -11.72
C GLY A 218 -12.93 -16.09 -11.83
N ALA A 219 -13.19 -15.15 -12.74
CA ALA A 219 -12.34 -13.98 -12.95
C ALA A 219 -12.34 -13.02 -11.74
N ILE A 220 -13.51 -12.78 -11.13
CA ILE A 220 -13.63 -11.96 -9.92
C ILE A 220 -12.85 -12.59 -8.77
N TRP A 221 -12.98 -13.89 -8.53
CA TRP A 221 -12.28 -14.58 -7.45
C TRP A 221 -10.77 -14.56 -7.67
N LEU A 222 -10.31 -14.84 -8.90
CA LEU A 222 -8.90 -14.78 -9.25
C LEU A 222 -8.33 -13.37 -9.05
N ALA A 223 -9.00 -12.33 -9.58
CA ALA A 223 -8.61 -10.94 -9.41
C ALA A 223 -8.60 -10.53 -7.92
N THR A 224 -9.59 -10.96 -7.15
CA THR A 224 -9.69 -10.66 -5.72
C THR A 224 -8.52 -11.27 -4.94
N LEU A 225 -8.17 -12.53 -5.21
CA LEU A 225 -7.02 -13.17 -4.58
C LEU A 225 -5.71 -12.48 -4.96
N ASP A 226 -5.51 -12.15 -6.24
CA ASP A 226 -4.31 -11.40 -6.68
C ASP A 226 -4.20 -10.05 -5.95
N LEU A 227 -5.30 -9.32 -5.80
CA LEU A 227 -5.33 -8.04 -5.09
C LEU A 227 -5.03 -8.19 -3.59
N LEU A 228 -5.63 -9.18 -2.94
CA LEU A 228 -5.39 -9.43 -1.51
C LEU A 228 -3.96 -9.90 -1.27
N VAL A 229 -3.43 -10.80 -2.09
CA VAL A 229 -2.04 -11.27 -2.01
C VAL A 229 -1.08 -10.10 -2.23
N ARG A 230 -1.25 -9.30 -3.29
CA ARG A 230 -0.40 -8.15 -3.57
C ARG A 230 -0.39 -7.15 -2.41
N ARG A 231 -1.57 -6.87 -1.83
CA ARG A 231 -1.68 -5.97 -0.68
C ARG A 231 -1.01 -6.54 0.58
N MET A 232 -1.22 -7.83 0.84
CA MET A 232 -0.53 -8.51 1.93
C MET A 232 0.99 -8.53 1.71
N SER A 233 1.46 -8.70 0.48
CA SER A 233 2.90 -8.63 0.17
C SER A 233 3.48 -7.25 0.49
N VAL A 234 2.77 -6.16 0.19
CA VAL A 234 3.20 -4.80 0.56
C VAL A 234 3.22 -4.62 2.09
N GLU A 235 2.22 -5.15 2.80
CA GLU A 235 2.16 -5.06 4.26
C GLU A 235 3.22 -5.97 4.93
N LEU A 236 3.51 -7.14 4.37
CA LEU A 236 4.41 -8.15 4.95
C LEU A 236 5.86 -7.96 4.57
N VAL A 237 6.16 -7.49 3.36
CA VAL A 237 7.53 -7.25 2.89
C VAL A 237 7.88 -5.79 3.20
N PRO A 238 8.77 -5.53 4.18
CA PRO A 238 9.22 -4.17 4.43
C PRO A 238 9.86 -3.59 3.17
N ASP A 239 9.54 -2.34 2.87
CA ASP A 239 10.22 -1.56 1.85
C ASP A 239 11.01 -0.40 2.49
N TYR A 240 11.77 0.32 1.67
CA TYR A 240 12.56 1.46 2.12
C TYR A 240 11.70 2.58 2.74
N SER A 241 10.53 2.87 2.17
CA SER A 241 9.61 3.88 2.68
C SER A 241 9.08 3.53 4.07
N SER A 242 8.75 2.25 4.30
CA SER A 242 8.29 1.76 5.59
C SER A 242 9.37 1.84 6.68
N LEU A 243 10.65 1.63 6.31
CA LEU A 243 11.79 1.85 7.21
C LEU A 243 11.89 3.32 7.63
N VAL A 244 11.87 4.26 6.69
CA VAL A 244 11.94 5.70 6.99
C VAL A 244 10.78 6.10 7.90
N ALA A 245 9.55 5.69 7.57
CA ALA A 245 8.37 5.98 8.39
C ALA A 245 8.46 5.41 9.81
N MET A 246 9.04 4.22 9.98
CA MET A 246 9.27 3.63 11.30
C MET A 246 10.31 4.41 12.11
N LEU A 247 11.42 4.81 11.48
CA LEU A 247 12.46 5.62 12.12
C LEU A 247 11.89 6.98 12.54
N GLU A 248 11.11 7.65 11.69
CA GLU A 248 10.45 8.91 12.04
C GLU A 248 9.40 8.74 13.16
N ALA A 249 8.66 7.62 13.16
CA ALA A 249 7.65 7.34 14.17
C ALA A 249 8.21 7.19 15.59
N THR A 250 9.51 6.94 15.75
CA THR A 250 10.18 6.95 17.06
C THR A 250 10.00 8.27 17.82
N GLN A 251 9.91 9.41 17.10
CA GLN A 251 9.60 10.72 17.71
C GLN A 251 8.28 10.69 18.47
N SER A 252 7.27 9.99 17.93
CA SER A 252 5.98 9.82 18.59
C SER A 252 6.05 8.84 19.75
N ALA A 253 6.88 7.80 19.66
CA ALA A 253 7.07 6.82 20.72
C ALA A 253 7.63 7.47 22.01
N PHE A 254 8.48 8.50 21.86
CA PHE A 254 9.01 9.28 22.99
C PHE A 254 7.96 10.01 23.83
N ARG A 255 6.70 10.11 23.39
CA ARG A 255 5.59 10.65 24.22
C ARG A 255 5.31 9.81 25.46
N ARG A 256 5.57 8.51 25.43
CA ARG A 256 5.38 7.58 26.57
C ARG A 256 6.70 7.12 27.18
N TRP A 257 7.77 7.90 27.00
CA TRP A 257 9.07 7.55 27.53
C TRP A 257 9.09 7.51 29.06
N VAL A 258 9.82 6.56 29.63
CA VAL A 258 9.81 6.29 31.07
C VAL A 258 10.84 7.18 31.78
N TRP A 259 10.33 8.08 32.62
CA TRP A 259 11.14 8.92 33.51
C TRP A 259 10.44 9.19 34.83
N ASP A 260 10.61 8.28 35.79
CA ASP A 260 10.04 8.40 37.12
C ASP A 260 10.83 9.43 37.96
N VAL A 261 10.11 10.38 38.54
CA VAL A 261 10.67 11.31 39.52
C VAL A 261 10.92 10.59 40.85
N LYS A 262 10.03 9.68 41.24
CA LYS A 262 10.09 8.89 42.48
C LYS A 262 9.76 7.42 42.20
N PRO A 263 10.26 6.46 43.00
CA PRO A 263 9.86 5.07 42.92
C PRO A 263 8.34 4.88 43.00
N ASN A 264 7.81 3.96 42.18
CA ASN A 264 6.39 3.59 42.23
C ASN A 264 6.10 2.45 43.23
N ARG A 265 7.13 1.83 43.81
CA ARG A 265 7.04 0.74 44.80
C ARG A 265 8.16 0.86 45.84
N SER A 266 7.90 0.34 47.04
CA SER A 266 8.89 0.25 48.11
C SER A 266 10.04 -0.69 47.71
N GLY A 267 11.28 -0.30 48.03
CA GLY A 267 12.47 -1.13 47.82
C GLY A 267 13.07 -1.11 46.40
N ILE A 268 12.52 -0.33 45.46
CA ILE A 268 13.09 -0.15 44.12
C ILE A 268 13.42 1.33 43.84
N GLY A 269 14.37 1.58 42.94
CA GLY A 269 14.62 2.93 42.40
C GLY A 269 13.53 3.38 41.41
N PRO A 270 13.46 4.68 41.08
CA PRO A 270 12.61 5.18 40.00
C PRO A 270 13.04 4.59 38.65
N ALA A 271 12.09 4.19 37.80
CA ALA A 271 12.42 3.76 36.45
C ALA A 271 12.80 4.98 35.59
N ARG A 272 14.03 5.00 35.08
CA ARG A 272 14.53 6.08 34.21
C ARG A 272 15.24 5.48 33.02
N TRP A 273 14.67 5.66 31.83
CA TRP A 273 15.29 5.18 30.59
C TRP A 273 16.13 6.32 30.03
N LEU A 274 17.43 6.32 30.30
CA LEU A 274 18.33 7.38 29.87
C LEU A 274 18.96 7.03 28.51
N ILE A 275 18.82 7.93 27.53
CA ILE A 275 19.61 7.91 26.30
C ILE A 275 20.75 8.93 26.47
N ASP A 276 21.99 8.48 26.47
CA ASP A 276 23.17 9.36 26.63
C ASP A 276 24.33 9.06 25.66
N SER A 277 24.21 7.96 24.91
CA SER A 277 25.20 7.51 23.93
C SER A 277 24.52 6.98 22.67
N GLU A 278 25.28 6.90 21.58
CA GLU A 278 24.83 6.27 20.33
C GLU A 278 24.45 4.81 20.55
N ALA A 279 25.18 4.08 21.40
CA ALA A 279 24.83 2.70 21.78
C ALA A 279 23.44 2.58 22.43
N HIS A 280 22.99 3.58 23.22
CA HIS A 280 21.62 3.57 23.77
C HIS A 280 20.57 3.81 22.69
N VAL A 281 20.86 4.69 21.73
CA VAL A 281 19.99 4.93 20.57
C VAL A 281 19.92 3.67 19.72
N GLN A 282 21.05 3.02 19.48
CA GLN A 282 21.14 1.76 18.77
C GLN A 282 20.29 0.67 19.45
N ALA A 283 20.45 0.45 20.76
CA ALA A 283 19.63 -0.52 21.50
C ALA A 283 18.11 -0.22 21.41
N PHE A 284 17.74 1.06 21.45
CA PHE A 284 16.35 1.47 21.26
C PHE A 284 15.85 1.20 19.83
N LEU A 285 16.62 1.56 18.81
CA LEU A 285 16.26 1.31 17.41
C LEU A 285 16.19 -0.18 17.10
N TRP A 286 17.08 -0.99 17.67
CA TRP A 286 17.01 -2.45 17.56
C TRP A 286 15.65 -2.96 18.07
N ALA A 287 15.22 -2.53 19.25
CA ALA A 287 13.91 -2.92 19.81
C ALA A 287 12.71 -2.46 18.97
N VAL A 288 12.86 -1.38 18.17
CA VAL A 288 11.83 -0.87 17.27
C VAL A 288 11.83 -1.61 15.92
N LEU A 289 13.01 -1.93 15.39
CA LEU A 289 13.18 -2.47 14.04
C LEU A 289 13.10 -4.00 13.99
N GLU A 290 13.62 -4.70 15.01
CA GLU A 290 13.69 -6.18 15.03
C GLU A 290 12.33 -6.85 14.78
N PRO A 291 11.20 -6.41 15.38
CA PRO A 291 9.90 -7.05 15.14
C PRO A 291 9.43 -6.98 13.68
N ARG A 292 9.93 -6.01 12.90
CA ARG A 292 9.55 -5.81 11.50
C ARG A 292 10.51 -6.48 10.53
N PHE A 293 11.80 -6.39 10.79
CA PHE A 293 12.85 -6.79 9.85
C PHE A 293 13.46 -8.16 10.18
N GLY A 294 13.36 -8.63 11.43
CA GLY A 294 13.80 -9.95 11.88
C GLY A 294 15.21 -10.29 11.38
N GLU A 295 15.33 -11.43 10.70
CA GLU A 295 16.59 -11.95 10.14
C GLU A 295 17.26 -11.02 9.09
N ASN A 296 16.51 -10.06 8.53
CA ASN A 296 17.07 -9.06 7.61
C ASN A 296 17.74 -7.90 8.34
N LEU A 297 17.46 -7.70 9.63
CA LEU A 297 18.15 -6.72 10.46
C LEU A 297 19.49 -7.28 10.89
N VAL A 298 20.53 -6.51 10.60
CA VAL A 298 21.91 -6.84 10.85
C VAL A 298 22.44 -5.84 11.85
N ASP A 299 22.95 -6.35 12.96
CA ASP A 299 23.68 -5.57 13.97
C ASP A 299 25.02 -5.08 13.40
N GLU A 300 25.81 -4.41 14.22
CA GLU A 300 27.13 -3.90 13.86
C GLU A 300 28.00 -4.98 13.17
N GLN A 301 28.38 -4.75 11.92
CA GLN A 301 29.30 -5.63 11.17
C GLN A 301 30.49 -4.86 10.64
N TYR A 302 31.67 -5.48 10.80
CA TYR A 302 32.88 -5.03 10.13
C TYR A 302 32.78 -5.32 8.63
N LEU A 303 33.00 -4.30 7.82
CA LEU A 303 33.12 -4.40 6.39
C LEU A 303 34.56 -4.78 6.00
N PRO A 304 34.79 -5.30 4.77
CA PRO A 304 36.14 -5.57 4.29
C PRO A 304 37.05 -4.36 4.50
N GLY A 305 38.18 -4.57 5.19
CA GLY A 305 39.08 -3.49 5.57
C GLY A 305 39.60 -2.73 4.34
N PHE A 306 39.72 -1.41 4.47
CA PHE A 306 40.33 -0.54 3.46
C PHE A 306 41.56 0.14 4.07
N GLY A 307 42.76 -0.30 3.66
CA GLY A 307 44.02 0.15 4.26
C GLY A 307 44.14 -0.28 5.72
N GLN A 308 44.39 0.67 6.63
CA GLN A 308 44.49 0.42 8.08
C GLN A 308 43.16 0.55 8.84
N LYS A 309 42.06 0.93 8.16
CA LYS A 309 40.75 1.09 8.79
C LYS A 309 39.88 -0.14 8.57
N GLN A 310 39.21 -0.57 9.63
CA GLN A 310 38.13 -1.56 9.59
C GLN A 310 36.80 -0.86 9.84
N PRO A 311 36.13 -0.39 8.77
CA PRO A 311 34.87 0.31 8.90
C PRO A 311 33.76 -0.62 9.43
N ARG A 312 32.87 -0.04 10.22
CA ARG A 312 31.68 -0.71 10.77
C ARG A 312 30.50 0.23 10.64
N PHE A 313 29.35 -0.31 10.27
CA PHE A 313 28.08 0.42 10.28
C PHE A 313 27.31 0.03 11.53
N ASP A 314 26.39 0.90 11.96
CA ASP A 314 25.57 0.63 13.15
C ASP A 314 24.48 -0.42 12.90
N PHE A 315 23.69 -0.25 11.83
CA PHE A 315 22.73 -1.26 11.37
C PHE A 315 22.77 -1.47 9.87
N GLY A 316 22.44 -2.68 9.45
CA GLY A 316 22.20 -3.02 8.07
C GLY A 316 20.85 -3.71 7.90
N ILE A 317 20.13 -3.39 6.83
CA ILE A 317 18.89 -4.07 6.45
C ILE A 317 19.11 -4.72 5.08
N ARG A 318 19.47 -6.01 5.08
CA ARG A 318 19.95 -6.74 3.89
C ARG A 318 18.93 -6.74 2.76
N GLY A 319 17.67 -7.05 3.07
CA GLY A 319 16.58 -7.07 2.09
C GLY A 319 16.36 -5.73 1.39
N LEU A 320 16.79 -4.62 2.01
CA LEU A 320 16.70 -3.27 1.45
C LEU A 320 18.03 -2.72 0.94
N LYS A 321 19.14 -3.42 1.19
CA LYS A 321 20.52 -2.95 0.96
C LYS A 321 20.82 -1.60 1.60
N THR A 322 20.22 -1.37 2.76
CA THR A 322 20.26 -0.08 3.46
C THR A 322 21.10 -0.16 4.72
N ILE A 323 22.04 0.75 4.87
CA ILE A 323 22.71 1.02 6.15
C ILE A 323 21.90 2.08 6.92
N VAL A 324 21.76 1.92 8.24
CA VAL A 324 21.28 2.98 9.13
C VAL A 324 22.43 3.39 10.03
N GLU A 325 22.89 4.63 9.88
CA GLU A 325 23.99 5.22 10.65
C GLU A 325 23.41 6.10 11.76
N VAL A 326 23.80 5.87 13.01
CA VAL A 326 23.25 6.56 14.18
C VAL A 326 24.24 7.61 14.67
N LYS A 327 23.74 8.83 14.87
CA LYS A 327 24.53 9.93 15.46
C LYS A 327 23.76 10.62 16.57
N ILE A 328 24.51 11.15 17.55
CA ILE A 328 23.95 11.98 18.62
C ILE A 328 24.43 13.44 18.51
N ALA A 329 23.47 14.37 18.48
CA ALA A 329 23.74 15.80 18.62
C ALA A 329 23.45 16.22 20.07
N ARG A 330 24.38 16.94 20.71
CA ARG A 330 24.21 17.46 22.08
C ARG A 330 24.20 18.98 22.12
N SER A 331 24.71 19.60 21.06
CA SER A 331 24.84 21.03 20.90
C SER A 331 24.77 21.42 19.43
N ALA A 332 24.54 22.70 19.16
CA ALA A 332 24.54 23.25 17.80
C ALA A 332 25.85 23.01 17.02
N GLY A 333 26.99 22.84 17.72
CA GLY A 333 28.28 22.56 17.09
C GLY A 333 28.43 21.12 16.57
N ASP A 334 27.64 20.18 17.11
CA ASP A 334 27.73 18.77 16.73
C ASP A 334 27.26 18.51 15.29
N PHE A 335 26.38 19.34 14.74
CA PHE A 335 25.85 19.14 13.38
C PHE A 335 26.94 19.19 12.31
N SER A 336 27.92 20.10 12.45
CA SER A 336 29.06 20.17 11.52
C SER A 336 29.98 18.95 11.66
N ARG A 337 30.23 18.52 12.89
CA ARG A 337 31.01 17.31 13.17
C ARG A 337 30.35 16.06 12.60
N ILE A 338 29.02 15.93 12.78
CA ILE A 338 28.22 14.84 12.23
C ILE A 338 28.31 14.83 10.71
N GLU A 339 28.22 15.99 10.05
CA GLU A 339 28.37 16.10 8.60
C GLU A 339 29.71 15.53 8.12
N GLU A 340 30.81 15.92 8.78
CA GLU A 340 32.17 15.47 8.45
C GLU A 340 32.35 13.97 8.67
N GLU A 341 31.87 13.44 9.79
CA GLU A 341 31.94 12.01 10.12
C GLU A 341 31.17 11.18 9.09
N VAL A 342 29.88 11.48 8.89
CA VAL A 342 29.01 10.76 7.94
C VAL A 342 29.63 10.77 6.55
N ALA A 343 30.12 11.94 6.11
CA ALA A 343 30.71 12.05 4.79
C ALA A 343 32.05 11.32 4.64
N GLY A 344 32.81 11.19 5.73
CA GLY A 344 34.05 10.40 5.75
C GLY A 344 33.79 8.90 5.65
N ASP A 345 32.69 8.42 6.22
CA ASP A 345 32.36 6.99 6.29
C ASP A 345 31.74 6.45 4.98
N LEU A 346 31.17 7.31 4.14
CA LEU A 346 30.58 6.95 2.83
C LEU A 346 31.53 6.12 1.95
N GLY A 347 32.80 6.53 1.84
CA GLY A 347 33.78 5.86 0.99
C GLY A 347 34.09 4.44 1.45
N LEU A 348 33.83 4.13 2.72
CA LEU A 348 34.14 2.87 3.36
C LEU A 348 32.93 1.91 3.36
N TYR A 349 31.72 2.44 3.55
CA TYR A 349 30.49 1.66 3.65
C TYR A 349 30.04 1.02 2.34
N PHE A 350 30.33 1.67 1.22
CA PHE A 350 29.84 1.25 -0.09
C PHE A 350 30.89 0.52 -0.94
N THR A 351 31.78 -0.20 -0.27
CA THR A 351 32.77 -1.08 -0.93
C THR A 351 32.13 -2.37 -1.44
N ASP A 352 31.02 -2.82 -0.85
CA ASP A 352 30.23 -3.98 -1.30
C ASP A 352 28.82 -3.58 -1.74
N LEU A 353 28.72 -2.97 -2.92
CA LEU A 353 27.47 -2.49 -3.53
C LEU A 353 26.41 -3.58 -3.75
N ARG A 354 26.79 -4.86 -3.69
CA ARG A 354 25.83 -5.96 -3.79
C ARG A 354 24.96 -6.05 -2.55
N ASN A 355 25.54 -5.74 -1.39
CA ASN A 355 24.90 -5.85 -0.09
C ASN A 355 24.41 -4.49 0.43
N TRP A 356 25.09 -3.39 0.09
CA TRP A 356 24.77 -2.05 0.59
C TRP A 356 24.86 -1.02 -0.53
N ASP A 357 23.75 -0.38 -0.89
CA ASP A 357 23.71 0.63 -1.97
C ASP A 357 23.11 1.98 -1.55
N ARG A 358 22.59 2.05 -0.31
CA ARG A 358 22.04 3.27 0.27
C ARG A 358 22.23 3.34 1.78
N MET A 359 22.09 4.54 2.32
CA MET A 359 22.19 4.83 3.74
C MET A 359 21.08 5.80 4.19
N ILE A 360 20.59 5.58 5.41
CA ILE A 360 19.80 6.52 6.19
C ILE A 360 20.65 6.98 7.37
N VAL A 361 20.71 8.30 7.62
CA VAL A 361 21.35 8.82 8.84
C VAL A 361 20.27 9.14 9.86
N TYR A 362 20.31 8.48 11.02
CA TYR A 362 19.41 8.74 12.13
C TYR A 362 20.13 9.60 13.18
N ILE A 363 19.61 10.81 13.42
CA ILE A 363 20.19 11.78 14.34
C ILE A 363 19.26 11.96 15.54
N TYR A 364 19.73 11.50 16.70
CA TYR A 364 19.10 11.78 17.98
C TYR A 364 19.60 13.14 18.50
N ASP A 365 18.71 14.13 18.58
CA ASP A 365 19.01 15.44 19.12
C ASP A 365 18.72 15.50 20.63
N ASP A 366 19.78 15.34 21.41
CA ASP A 366 19.78 15.46 22.88
C ASP A 366 19.90 16.91 23.38
N SER A 367 19.90 17.88 22.45
CA SER A 367 19.96 19.30 22.79
C SER A 367 18.75 19.71 23.63
N ASN A 368 18.93 20.74 24.47
CA ASN A 368 17.83 21.28 25.27
C ASN A 368 16.85 22.12 24.44
N VAL A 369 17.24 22.52 23.23
CA VAL A 369 16.48 23.39 22.33
C VAL A 369 16.52 22.78 20.93
N PRO A 370 15.37 22.70 20.23
CA PRO A 370 15.31 22.34 18.82
C PRO A 370 16.21 23.21 17.93
N HIS A 371 16.82 22.59 16.92
CA HIS A 371 17.66 23.28 15.93
C HIS A 371 17.12 23.12 14.50
N ALA A 372 15.84 23.46 14.28
CA ALA A 372 15.12 23.20 13.02
C ALA A 372 15.87 23.68 11.76
N GLU A 373 16.39 24.91 11.75
CA GLU A 373 17.15 25.46 10.62
C GLU A 373 18.41 24.64 10.28
N ARG A 374 19.03 24.03 11.29
CA ARG A 374 20.21 23.17 11.10
C ARG A 374 19.84 21.81 10.57
N TYR A 375 18.63 21.31 10.86
CA TYR A 375 18.15 20.04 10.32
C TYR A 375 18.04 20.12 8.80
N ASP A 376 17.41 21.18 8.28
CA ASP A 376 17.24 21.37 6.84
C ASP A 376 18.57 21.62 6.13
N THR A 377 19.45 22.40 6.77
CA THR A 377 20.81 22.67 6.25
C THR A 377 21.62 21.38 6.15
N LEU A 378 21.72 20.60 7.24
CA LEU A 378 22.47 19.35 7.26
C LEU A 378 21.87 18.31 6.31
N ARG A 379 20.53 18.22 6.26
CA ARG A 379 19.81 17.33 5.33
C ARG A 379 20.22 17.62 3.90
N SER A 380 20.12 18.90 3.51
CA SER A 380 20.44 19.34 2.15
C SER A 380 21.90 19.10 1.82
N ALA A 381 22.82 19.41 2.73
CA ALA A 381 24.26 19.25 2.52
C ALA A 381 24.65 17.78 2.28
N LEU A 382 24.21 16.87 3.14
CA LEU A 382 24.53 15.45 3.02
C LEU A 382 23.87 14.78 1.80
N MET A 383 22.60 15.09 1.52
CA MET A 383 21.91 14.52 0.34
C MET A 383 22.47 15.04 -0.99
N GLN A 384 22.96 16.29 -1.05
CA GLN A 384 23.64 16.82 -2.23
C GLN A 384 25.03 16.23 -2.42
N ARG A 385 25.69 15.86 -1.32
CA ARG A 385 27.06 15.33 -1.34
C ARG A 385 27.13 13.93 -1.95
N ASP A 386 26.16 13.06 -1.67
CA ASP A 386 26.13 11.71 -2.22
C ASP A 386 24.71 11.15 -2.36
N ALA A 387 24.35 10.69 -3.57
CA ALA A 387 23.04 10.14 -3.87
C ALA A 387 22.71 8.83 -3.14
N ARG A 388 23.70 8.21 -2.47
CA ARG A 388 23.50 7.04 -1.61
C ARG A 388 22.96 7.41 -0.23
N ILE A 389 23.13 8.65 0.23
CA ILE A 389 22.40 9.16 1.40
C ILE A 389 20.99 9.48 0.94
N ARG A 390 20.05 8.59 1.27
CA ARG A 390 18.69 8.67 0.74
C ARG A 390 17.77 9.44 1.67
N ASP A 391 17.93 9.28 2.97
CA ASP A 391 17.18 10.03 3.97
C ASP A 391 18.02 10.34 5.21
N ILE A 392 17.59 11.37 5.92
CA ILE A 392 18.15 11.77 7.21
C ILE A 392 16.97 11.96 8.16
N VAL A 393 16.96 11.26 9.28
CA VAL A 393 15.85 11.27 10.24
C VAL A 393 16.32 12.00 11.48
N PHE A 394 15.66 13.11 11.84
CA PHE A 394 15.94 13.85 13.06
C PHE A 394 14.89 13.53 14.11
N VAL A 395 15.33 13.15 15.30
CA VAL A 395 14.44 12.84 16.41
C VAL A 395 14.93 13.54 17.66
N GLN A 396 14.08 14.38 18.24
CA GLN A 396 14.38 15.10 19.47
C GLN A 396 14.16 14.22 20.68
N ARG A 397 15.00 14.40 21.69
CA ARG A 397 14.88 13.70 22.97
C ARG A 397 13.47 13.81 23.58
N PRO A 398 13.03 12.80 24.36
CA PRO A 398 11.82 12.89 25.15
C PRO A 398 11.83 14.11 26.09
N GLY A 399 10.75 14.89 26.09
CA GLY A 399 10.65 16.13 26.88
C GLY A 399 10.69 15.93 28.40
N MET A 400 10.37 14.73 28.91
CA MET A 400 10.48 14.43 30.34
C MET A 400 11.90 14.16 30.83
N ILE A 401 12.86 13.91 29.93
CA ILE A 401 14.26 13.77 30.32
C ILE A 401 14.81 15.16 30.67
N PRO A 402 15.34 15.37 31.88
CA PRO A 402 15.87 16.67 32.28
C PRO A 402 17.10 17.03 31.44
N PRO A 403 17.47 18.33 31.40
CA PRO A 403 18.72 18.77 30.79
C PRO A 403 19.94 17.98 31.27
N ARG A 404 20.94 17.79 30.40
CA ARG A 404 22.15 16.98 30.70
C ARG A 404 22.82 17.34 32.03
N ASN A 405 22.95 18.62 32.34
CA ASN A 405 23.54 19.11 33.59
C ASN A 405 22.70 18.80 34.86
N GLN A 406 21.49 18.27 34.71
CA GLN A 406 20.57 17.88 35.77
C GLN A 406 20.37 16.35 35.83
N ARG A 407 21.00 15.58 34.94
CA ARG A 407 20.98 14.12 34.93
C ARG A 407 22.02 13.58 35.92
N GLY A 408 21.82 13.82 37.22
CA GLY A 408 22.66 13.25 38.26
C GLY A 408 22.42 11.75 38.44
N PRO A 409 23.40 10.98 38.96
CA PRO A 409 23.18 9.59 39.35
C PRO A 409 22.06 9.53 40.39
N TRP A 410 21.21 8.52 40.29
CA TRP A 410 20.18 8.30 41.30
C TRP A 410 20.85 7.89 42.63
N SER A 411 20.60 8.65 43.69
CA SER A 411 20.95 8.29 45.07
C SER A 411 19.70 7.84 45.83
N ALA A 412 19.87 6.87 46.74
CA ALA A 412 18.78 6.34 47.55
C ALA A 412 18.15 7.41 48.50
N ASP A 413 18.83 8.53 48.73
CA ASP A 413 18.38 9.65 49.57
C ASP A 413 17.63 10.76 48.79
N GLY A 414 17.54 10.65 47.46
CA GLY A 414 16.87 11.64 46.60
C GLY A 414 17.64 12.94 46.35
N SER A 415 18.91 13.04 46.78
CA SER A 415 19.76 14.20 46.48
C SER A 415 20.32 14.09 45.05
N VAL A 416 19.92 15.01 44.16
CA VAL A 416 20.62 15.18 42.89
C VAL A 416 21.97 15.81 43.21
N GLY A 417 23.03 15.00 43.25
CA GLY A 417 24.40 15.48 43.48
C GLY A 417 24.75 16.58 42.48
N ARG A 418 24.83 17.83 42.94
CA ARG A 418 25.45 18.89 42.14
C ARG A 418 26.93 18.56 42.06
N LEU A 419 27.45 18.40 40.84
CA LEU A 419 28.89 18.48 40.63
C LEU A 419 29.34 19.86 41.11
N THR A 420 30.04 19.91 42.24
CA THR A 420 30.74 21.12 42.68
C THR A 420 31.85 21.40 41.67
N PRO A 421 32.01 22.66 41.20
CA PRO A 421 33.16 23.01 40.40
C PRO A 421 34.41 22.80 41.27
N SER A 422 35.39 22.09 40.74
CA SER A 422 36.70 21.94 41.38
C SER A 422 37.29 23.32 41.61
N THR A 423 37.35 23.75 42.88
CA THR A 423 38.24 24.84 43.29
C THR A 423 39.66 24.38 43.08
N SER A 424 40.32 24.96 42.08
CA SER A 424 41.77 25.01 41.98
C SER A 424 42.32 25.76 43.20
N LEU A 425 43.18 25.08 43.96
CA LEU A 425 44.14 25.55 44.96
C LEU A 425 45.18 24.41 45.01
N GLU A 426 46.48 24.55 44.80
CA GLU A 426 47.43 25.64 44.59
C GLU A 426 48.45 25.23 43.52
#